data_AF-A0A662EZ14-F1
#
_entry.id   AF-A0A662EZ14-F1
#
_cell.length_a   1.000
_cell.length_b   1.000
_cell.length_c   1.000
_cell.angle_alpha   90.00
_cell.angle_beta   90.00
_cell.angle_gamma   90.00
#
_symmetry.space_group_name_H-M   'P 1'
#
loop_
_entity.id
_entity.type
_entity.pdbx_description
1 polymer ?
#
loop_
_entity_poly.entity_id
_entity_poly.type
_entity_poly.pdbx_seq_one_letter_code
_entity_poly.pdbx_strand_id
1 'polypeptide(L)'
;KADGGIKIYPYKNLFSGDFDSIYNSGDRNPRDFEEGSLPTTLSHSLPILEEYSIQCTIPWYRCHVGVHGELQGCTTVGFCDHPQMQMGNIHEITFEEAWKSERWKSLRELTLAGRYDNHPVCRLCQESI
;
A
#
# COMPACT_ATOMS: atom_id res chain seq x y z
N LYS A 1 -0.82 15.64 16.01
CA LYS A 1 -1.98 15.14 16.79
C LYS A 1 -2.78 14.27 15.85
N ALA A 2 -3.02 13.00 16.17
CA ALA A 2 -3.91 12.15 15.39
C ALA A 2 -5.35 12.67 15.54
N ASP A 3 -6.05 12.82 14.44
CA ASP A 3 -7.30 13.56 14.27
C ASP A 3 -8.57 12.80 14.71
N GLY A 4 -8.43 11.61 15.30
CA GLY A 4 -9.56 10.86 15.88
C GLY A 4 -10.62 10.40 14.87
N GLY A 5 -10.44 10.67 13.57
CA GLY A 5 -11.30 10.17 12.50
C GLY A 5 -11.13 8.66 12.34
N ILE A 6 -12.24 7.96 12.18
CA ILE A 6 -12.22 6.58 11.66
C ILE A 6 -11.73 6.67 10.22
N LYS A 7 -10.46 6.33 10.01
CA LYS A 7 -9.90 6.15 8.68
C LYS A 7 -10.39 4.81 8.15
N ILE A 8 -11.54 4.83 7.50
CA ILE A 8 -11.91 3.71 6.62
C ILE A 8 -10.92 3.80 5.48
N TYR A 9 -9.89 2.96 5.53
CA TYR A 9 -9.13 2.60 4.35
C TYR A 9 -10.03 1.59 3.62
N PRO A 10 -10.85 1.99 2.62
CA PRO A 10 -11.44 0.99 1.75
C PRO A 10 -10.24 0.21 1.24
N TYR A 11 -10.22 -1.08 1.52
CA TYR A 11 -9.08 -1.92 1.25
C TYR A 11 -8.56 -1.62 -0.15
N LYS A 12 -7.24 -1.47 -0.24
CA LYS A 12 -6.38 -1.37 -1.43
C LYS A 12 -6.47 -2.62 -2.33
N ASN A 13 -7.68 -3.12 -2.53
CA ASN A 13 -8.06 -4.27 -3.35
C ASN A 13 -8.96 -3.83 -4.52
N LEU A 14 -8.93 -2.53 -4.86
CA LEU A 14 -9.62 -1.95 -6.01
C LEU A 14 -8.55 -1.51 -6.99
N PHE A 15 -7.96 -2.47 -7.71
CA PHE A 15 -7.17 -2.18 -8.89
C PHE A 15 -7.89 -2.81 -10.06
N SER A 16 -8.34 -1.95 -10.99
CA SER A 16 -8.88 -2.33 -12.28
C SER A 16 -7.76 -2.27 -13.32
N GLY A 17 -7.57 -3.38 -14.05
CA GLY A 17 -6.69 -3.48 -15.21
C GLY A 17 -5.77 -4.69 -15.17
N ASP A 18 -5.97 -5.62 -16.11
CA ASP A 18 -5.19 -6.82 -16.54
C ASP A 18 -4.52 -7.72 -15.47
N PHE A 19 -4.56 -7.38 -14.19
CA PHE A 19 -4.08 -8.17 -13.04
C PHE A 19 -5.20 -9.06 -12.46
N ASP A 20 -6.45 -8.84 -12.89
CA ASP A 20 -7.69 -9.46 -12.39
C ASP A 20 -7.83 -10.95 -12.72
N SER A 21 -7.05 -11.50 -13.65
CA SER A 21 -7.24 -12.88 -14.10
C SER A 21 -6.81 -13.95 -13.08
N ILE A 22 -6.03 -13.57 -12.06
CA ILE A 22 -5.45 -14.52 -11.08
C ILE A 22 -6.09 -14.40 -9.70
N TYR A 23 -6.52 -13.19 -9.30
CA TYR A 23 -7.14 -12.94 -7.99
C TYR A 23 -8.42 -12.14 -8.17
N ASN A 24 -9.54 -12.84 -7.98
CA ASN A 24 -10.91 -12.43 -8.20
C ASN A 24 -11.33 -11.24 -7.29
N SER A 25 -10.82 -10.03 -7.54
CA SER A 25 -11.31 -8.79 -6.93
C SER A 25 -12.57 -8.34 -7.65
N GLY A 26 -13.73 -8.68 -7.10
CA GLY A 26 -15.02 -8.29 -7.67
C GLY A 26 -15.18 -6.77 -7.78
N ASP A 27 -15.88 -6.34 -8.83
CA ASP A 27 -16.22 -4.97 -9.25
C ASP A 27 -17.03 -4.13 -8.22
N ARG A 28 -16.66 -4.09 -6.94
CA ARG A 28 -17.42 -3.34 -5.93
C ARG A 28 -16.77 -1.99 -5.65
N ASN A 29 -17.23 -0.94 -6.33
CA ASN A 29 -16.79 0.42 -6.02
C ASN A 29 -17.35 0.84 -4.65
N PRO A 30 -16.59 1.55 -3.79
CA PRO A 30 -17.11 2.07 -2.53
C PRO A 30 -18.35 2.96 -2.66
N ARG A 31 -18.57 3.54 -3.84
CA ARG A 31 -19.78 4.31 -4.16
C ARG A 31 -21.04 3.46 -4.33
N ASP A 32 -20.89 2.15 -4.50
CA ASP A 32 -21.98 1.21 -4.74
C ASP A 32 -22.53 0.58 -3.45
N PHE A 33 -21.96 0.92 -2.29
CA PHE A 33 -22.49 0.45 -1.00
C PHE A 33 -23.78 1.18 -0.65
N GLU A 34 -24.85 0.44 -0.36
CA GLU A 34 -26.08 1.02 0.19
C GLU A 34 -25.79 1.70 1.53
N GLU A 35 -26.34 2.90 1.74
CA GLU A 35 -26.09 3.74 2.92
C GLU A 35 -26.40 3.02 4.26
N GLY A 36 -27.34 2.07 4.25
CA GLY A 36 -27.72 1.24 5.39
C GLY A 36 -26.89 -0.04 5.58
N SER A 37 -25.94 -0.33 4.67
CA SER A 37 -25.14 -1.56 4.72
C SER A 37 -23.96 -1.49 5.71
N LEU A 38 -23.65 -0.30 6.22
CA LEU A 38 -22.61 -0.11 7.23
C LEU A 38 -23.09 -0.65 8.58
N PRO A 39 -22.28 -1.45 9.29
CA PRO A 39 -22.64 -2.07 10.57
C PRO A 39 -22.82 -1.06 11.72
N THR A 40 -22.62 0.23 11.46
CA THR A 40 -22.82 1.32 12.42
C THR A 40 -23.28 2.59 11.71
N THR A 41 -24.30 3.24 12.26
CA THR A 41 -24.68 4.60 11.89
C THR A 41 -23.71 5.57 12.54
N LEU A 42 -22.94 6.30 11.73
CA LEU A 42 -22.06 7.35 12.23
C LEU A 42 -22.92 8.48 12.83
N SER A 43 -22.46 9.08 13.94
CA SER A 43 -23.20 10.15 14.63
C SER A 43 -23.26 11.48 13.85
N HIS A 44 -22.53 11.55 12.74
CA HIS A 44 -22.42 12.69 11.84
C HIS A 44 -22.01 12.18 10.45
N SER A 45 -22.34 12.94 9.41
CA SER A 45 -21.82 12.69 8.07
C SER A 45 -20.31 12.94 8.05
N LEU A 46 -19.54 11.97 7.57
CA LEU A 46 -18.13 12.18 7.28
C LEU A 46 -18.02 12.82 5.89
N PRO A 47 -17.30 13.94 5.73
CA PRO A 47 -17.06 14.50 4.41
C PRO A 47 -16.27 13.49 3.59
N ILE A 48 -16.70 13.25 2.35
CA ILE A 48 -15.89 12.54 1.36
C ILE A 48 -14.71 13.46 1.05
N LEU A 49 -13.51 13.08 1.48
CA LEU A 49 -12.27 13.78 1.13
C LEU A 49 -11.93 13.43 -0.32
N GLU A 50 -12.15 14.37 -1.23
CA GLU A 50 -11.84 14.21 -2.66
C GLU A 50 -10.35 14.43 -2.97
N GLU A 51 -9.65 15.26 -2.18
CA GLU A 51 -8.24 15.57 -2.37
C GLU A 51 -7.45 15.24 -1.08
N TYR A 52 -7.02 13.98 -0.94
CA TYR A 52 -6.17 13.57 0.17
C TYR A 52 -4.92 12.87 -0.35
N SER A 53 -3.78 13.56 -0.31
CA SER A 53 -2.48 12.96 -0.58
C SER A 53 -1.90 12.31 0.68
N ILE A 54 -1.93 10.98 0.74
CA ILE A 54 -1.29 10.24 1.84
C ILE A 54 0.16 10.02 1.50
N GLN A 55 1.03 10.55 2.36
CA GLN A 55 2.43 10.17 2.33
C GLN A 55 2.59 8.68 2.70
N CYS A 56 3.12 7.88 1.77
CA CYS A 56 3.31 6.46 1.98
C CYS A 56 4.42 6.22 3.01
N THR A 57 4.03 5.68 4.16
CA THR A 57 4.95 5.34 5.24
C THR A 57 5.20 3.83 5.34
N ILE A 58 4.58 3.01 4.48
CA ILE A 58 4.67 1.54 4.52
C ILE A 58 6.12 1.03 4.65
N PRO A 59 7.10 1.52 3.87
CA PRO A 59 8.48 1.01 3.94
C PRO A 59 9.18 1.25 5.28
N TRP A 60 8.62 2.08 6.17
CA TRP A 60 9.18 2.41 7.49
C TRP A 60 8.76 1.48 8.61
N TYR A 61 7.65 0.77 8.47
CA TYR A 61 7.10 -0.04 9.57
C TYR A 61 6.52 -1.38 9.11
N ARG A 62 6.57 -1.70 7.82
CA ARG A 62 6.14 -2.99 7.28
C ARG A 62 7.23 -3.63 6.44
N CYS A 63 7.24 -4.95 6.51
CA CYS A 63 7.99 -5.84 5.64
C CYS A 63 7.05 -7.02 5.32
N HIS A 64 6.97 -7.39 4.05
CA HIS A 64 6.38 -8.68 3.66
C HIS A 64 7.51 -9.68 3.40
N VAL A 65 7.31 -10.93 3.81
CA VAL A 65 8.27 -12.00 3.56
C VAL A 65 7.62 -13.00 2.62
N GLY A 66 8.21 -13.15 1.44
CA GLY A 66 7.77 -14.12 0.44
C GLY A 66 7.98 -15.57 0.89
N VAL A 67 7.30 -16.50 0.23
CA VAL A 67 7.37 -17.93 0.54
C VAL A 67 8.77 -18.54 0.29
N HIS A 68 9.60 -17.87 -0.50
CA HIS A 68 11.00 -18.25 -0.74
C HIS A 68 11.98 -17.34 0.01
N GLY A 69 11.50 -16.58 1.01
CA GLY A 69 12.33 -15.78 1.89
C GLY A 69 12.61 -14.35 1.42
N GLU A 70 12.01 -13.90 0.31
CA GLU A 70 12.21 -12.54 -0.20
C GLU A 70 11.69 -11.51 0.81
N LEU A 71 12.54 -10.59 1.23
CA LEU A 71 12.17 -9.46 2.07
C LEU A 71 11.68 -8.34 1.18
N GLN A 72 10.45 -7.87 1.35
CA GLN A 72 9.82 -6.88 0.49
C GLN A 72 9.53 -5.58 1.24
N GLY A 73 9.90 -4.45 0.64
CA GLY A 73 9.74 -3.10 1.23
C GLY A 73 8.32 -2.53 1.13
N CYS A 74 7.37 -3.28 0.57
CA CYS A 74 5.97 -2.91 0.45
C CYS A 74 5.08 -4.11 0.85
N THR A 75 3.86 -3.81 1.31
CA THR A 75 2.82 -4.82 1.66
C THR A 75 1.53 -4.60 0.87
N THR A 76 1.54 -3.70 -0.13
CA THR A 76 0.35 -3.50 -0.97
C THR A 76 0.24 -4.69 -1.91
N VAL A 77 -0.87 -5.42 -1.82
CA VAL A 77 -1.20 -6.55 -2.69
C VAL A 77 -1.10 -6.11 -4.16
N GLY A 78 -0.55 -6.98 -5.02
CA GLY A 78 -0.30 -6.67 -6.44
C GLY A 78 1.00 -5.88 -6.71
N PHE A 79 1.62 -5.28 -5.69
CA PHE A 79 2.86 -4.50 -5.84
C PHE A 79 4.05 -5.05 -5.05
N CYS A 80 3.79 -5.76 -3.95
CA CYS A 80 4.83 -6.24 -3.04
C CYS A 80 5.78 -7.25 -3.69
N ASP A 81 5.29 -8.08 -4.61
CA ASP A 81 6.06 -9.12 -5.29
C ASP A 81 6.88 -8.61 -6.48
N HIS A 82 6.75 -7.32 -6.82
CA HIS A 82 7.53 -6.75 -7.91
C HIS A 82 9.03 -6.82 -7.59
N PRO A 83 9.91 -7.20 -8.53
CA PRO A 83 11.35 -7.32 -8.28
C PRO A 83 11.97 -6.06 -7.69
N GLN A 84 11.44 -4.88 -8.04
CA GLN A 84 11.91 -3.60 -7.47
C GLN A 84 11.60 -3.41 -5.97
N MET A 85 10.60 -4.10 -5.43
CA MET A 85 10.25 -4.09 -4.01
C MET A 85 11.04 -5.09 -3.18
N GLN A 86 11.80 -6.00 -3.79
CA GLN A 86 12.66 -6.94 -3.07
C GLN A 86 13.90 -6.23 -2.50
N MET A 87 14.11 -6.38 -1.20
CA MET A 87 15.16 -5.74 -0.41
C MET A 87 16.26 -6.72 0.03
N GLY A 88 16.06 -8.01 -0.22
CA GLY A 88 16.98 -9.09 0.11
C GLY A 88 16.25 -10.42 0.23
N ASN A 89 16.97 -11.44 0.68
CA ASN A 89 16.40 -12.74 1.02
C ASN A 89 16.89 -13.17 2.42
N ILE A 90 15.97 -13.61 3.29
CA ILE A 90 16.27 -14.00 4.67
C ILE A 90 17.17 -15.25 4.76
N HIS A 91 17.27 -16.03 3.68
CA HIS A 91 18.18 -17.17 3.59
C HIS A 91 19.63 -16.75 3.28
N GLU A 92 19.85 -15.51 2.86
CA GLU A 92 21.16 -15.01 2.44
C GLU A 92 21.73 -13.94 3.38
N ILE A 93 20.86 -13.04 3.87
CA ILE A 93 21.23 -11.93 4.75
C ILE A 93 20.26 -11.82 5.92
N THR A 94 20.72 -11.21 7.01
CA THR A 94 19.84 -10.89 8.12
C THR A 94 18.82 -9.81 7.73
N PHE A 95 17.68 -9.81 8.42
CA PHE A 95 16.69 -8.74 8.24
C PHE A 95 17.28 -7.35 8.53
N GLU A 96 18.17 -7.23 9.53
CA GLU A 96 18.81 -5.95 9.87
C GLU A 96 19.69 -5.42 8.74
N GLU A 97 20.48 -6.29 8.09
CA GLU A 97 21.29 -5.93 6.92
C GLU A 97 20.40 -5.47 5.76
N ALA A 98 19.33 -6.21 5.45
CA ALA A 98 18.36 -5.81 4.44
C ALA A 98 17.74 -4.45 4.76
N TRP A 99 17.28 -4.26 6.00
CA TRP A 99 16.63 -3.03 6.47
C TRP A 99 17.55 -1.80 6.42
N LYS A 100 18.85 -1.99 6.61
CA LYS A 100 19.88 -0.95 6.53
C LYS A 100 20.49 -0.80 5.13
N SER A 101 20.07 -1.61 4.17
CA SER A 101 20.57 -1.55 2.79
C SER A 101 20.25 -0.21 2.13
N GLU A 102 21.08 0.18 1.17
CA GLU A 102 20.86 1.38 0.36
C GLU A 102 19.54 1.32 -0.41
N ARG A 103 19.10 0.12 -0.79
CA ARG A 103 17.84 -0.07 -1.50
C ARG A 103 16.63 0.28 -0.63
N TRP A 104 16.60 -0.21 0.62
CA TRP A 104 15.51 0.09 1.55
C TRP A 104 15.54 1.55 2.01
N LYS A 105 16.74 2.11 2.25
CA LYS A 105 16.93 3.55 2.49
C LYS A 105 16.40 4.39 1.33
N SER A 106 16.78 4.07 0.09
CA SER A 106 16.31 4.78 -1.10
C SER A 106 14.79 4.77 -1.23
N LEU A 107 14.15 3.62 -0.98
CA LEU A 107 12.68 3.55 -1.00
C LEU A 107 12.06 4.46 0.07
N ARG A 108 12.58 4.43 1.30
CA ARG A 108 12.09 5.27 2.40
C ARG A 108 12.27 6.76 2.14
N GLU A 109 13.41 7.17 1.59
CA GLU A 109 13.67 8.56 1.21
C GLU A 109 12.77 9.01 0.07
N LEU A 110 12.52 8.14 -0.91
CA LEU A 110 11.62 8.41 -2.01
C LEU A 110 10.19 8.63 -1.51
N THR A 111 9.66 7.77 -0.63
CA THR A 111 8.31 7.93 -0.11
C THR A 111 8.19 9.11 0.87
N LEU A 112 9.26 9.40 1.63
CA LEU A 112 9.30 10.58 2.50
C LEU A 112 9.36 11.89 1.67
N ALA A 113 10.01 11.89 0.51
CA ALA A 113 10.07 13.05 -0.37
C ALA A 113 8.85 13.18 -1.29
N GLY A 114 7.89 12.24 -1.26
CA GLY A 114 6.75 12.22 -2.18
C GLY A 114 7.12 12.03 -3.65
N ARG A 115 8.33 11.52 -3.95
CA ARG A 115 8.86 11.37 -5.31
C ARG A 115 8.45 10.04 -5.95
N TYR A 116 7.16 9.72 -5.90
CA TYR A 116 6.65 8.41 -6.32
C TYR A 116 6.90 8.09 -7.79
N ASP A 117 6.90 9.12 -8.65
CA ASP A 117 7.19 9.00 -10.10
C ASP A 117 8.56 8.40 -10.39
N ASN A 118 9.50 8.51 -9.44
CA ASN A 118 10.86 7.98 -9.58
C ASN A 118 10.96 6.47 -9.29
N HIS A 119 9.86 5.81 -8.87
CA HIS A 119 9.84 4.38 -8.64
C HIS A 119 8.63 3.76 -9.35
N PRO A 120 8.82 2.85 -10.32
CA PRO A 120 7.74 2.35 -11.18
C PRO A 120 6.57 1.74 -10.40
N VAL A 121 6.86 1.04 -9.31
CA VAL A 121 5.82 0.45 -8.44
C VAL A 121 5.08 1.52 -7.63
N CYS A 122 5.78 2.54 -7.12
CA CYS A 122 5.15 3.58 -6.31
C CYS A 122 4.31 4.51 -7.18
N ARG A 123 4.78 4.85 -8.39
CA ARG A 123 4.03 5.61 -9.39
C ARG A 123 2.69 4.96 -9.68
N LEU A 124 2.68 3.70 -10.09
CA LEU A 124 1.44 2.95 -10.37
C LEU A 124 0.51 2.89 -9.16
N CYS A 125 1.07 2.67 -7.96
CA CYS A 125 0.29 2.64 -6.72
C CYS A 125 -0.35 4.00 -6.40
N GLN A 126 0.25 5.13 -6.77
CA GLN A 126 -0.34 6.47 -6.55
C GLN A 126 -1.36 6.83 -7.63
N GLU A 127 -1.16 6.41 -8.87
CA GLU A 127 -2.12 6.62 -9.97
C GLU A 127 -3.45 5.87 -9.77
N SER A 128 -3.46 4.90 -8.86
CA SER A 128 -4.64 4.08 -8.54
C SER A 128 -5.35 4.49 -7.24
N ILE A 129 -4.90 5.57 -6.58
CA ILE A 129 -5.56 6.20 -5.43
C ILE A 129 -6.38 7.36 -5.96
#